data_AF-A0A067DXQ4-F1
#
_entry.id   AF-A0A067DXQ4-F1
#
_cell.length_a   1.000
_cell.length_b   1.000
_cell.length_c   1.000
_cell.angle_alpha   90.00
_cell.angle_beta   90.00
_cell.angle_gamma   90.00
#
_symmetry.space_group_name_H-M   'P 1'
#
loop_
_entity.id
_entity.type
_entity.pdbx_description
1 polymer ?
#
loop_
_entity_poly.entity_id
_entity_poly.type
_entity_poly.pdbx_seq_one_letter_code
_entity_poly.pdbx_strand_id
1 'polypeptide(L)'
;MAASFLAVPSPSFCNHRKSQVGLCLPSGIWQNGRTHFPICLQMQKCKVKLYMIPCKAIVRFWALKRFASVGSLEVDTEDQKHHLSSGFSAPNDFARSKTLHDHSSNLWDGMNDFERQLLELFNEVKSMIMMGNKNDAIDLLQANYEAVKEQINAGNKGIEEVAILDIIALGYVYIGDLKFVQSLLDMMSGIVDSLKDDEPLLDAILLHMGSMYSTLENYEKSMLVYQRVINVLESRYGKTSILLVTSLLGMAKVLGSIGRAKKAVEIYHRVITILELNRGTESADLVLPLFSLGSLFIKEGKAVDAESVFSRILKIYTKVYGENDGRVGMAMCSLAHAKCANGNAEEAVELYKKALRVIKDSNYMSLDDSIMENMRIDLAELLHIVGRGQEGRELLEECLLITEKYKGKEHPSFVTHLLNLAASYSRSKNFVEAERLLRICLDIMTKTVGPDDQSISFPMLHLGITLYHLNRDKEAEKLVLEALYIREIAFGKDSLPVGEALDCLVSIQTRLGEDDTKLLELLKRVLRIQEREFGSESEEVMLTLKKVVSYLDKLGRKEEKFPLKKRLSNLRMKYKQKVQY
;
A
#
# COMPACT_ATOMS: atom_id res chain seq x y z
N MET A 1 50.83 -5.08 -25.60
CA MET A 1 51.47 -3.77 -25.87
C MET A 1 50.66 -3.14 -26.98
N ALA A 2 49.75 -2.18 -26.71
CA ALA A 2 50.02 -0.78 -26.34
C ALA A 2 50.59 0.02 -27.54
N ALA A 3 50.08 1.19 -27.93
CA ALA A 3 48.88 1.97 -27.53
C ALA A 3 48.60 3.06 -28.61
N SER A 4 47.72 4.04 -28.31
CA SER A 4 47.56 5.35 -29.00
C SER A 4 46.64 5.38 -30.24
N PHE A 5 45.50 6.09 -30.24
CA PHE A 5 45.23 7.56 -30.24
C PHE A 5 45.38 8.25 -31.61
N LEU A 6 44.28 8.78 -32.18
CA LEU A 6 44.09 10.22 -32.54
C LEU A 6 42.83 10.54 -33.41
N ALA A 7 42.34 11.77 -33.19
CA ALA A 7 41.30 12.61 -33.79
C ALA A 7 40.75 12.44 -35.25
N VAL A 8 39.42 12.66 -35.37
CA VAL A 8 38.59 13.52 -36.29
C VAL A 8 39.07 13.79 -37.75
N PRO A 9 38.13 13.86 -38.73
CA PRO A 9 37.78 15.20 -39.28
C PRO A 9 36.30 15.42 -39.69
N SER A 10 35.92 16.69 -39.86
CA SER A 10 34.64 17.18 -40.42
C SER A 10 34.77 17.74 -41.85
N PRO A 11 33.65 17.87 -42.59
CA PRO A 11 33.29 19.13 -43.28
C PRO A 11 31.74 19.40 -43.23
N SER A 12 31.13 20.52 -43.68
CA SER A 12 31.61 21.82 -44.19
C SER A 12 30.54 22.93 -44.09
N PHE A 13 31.01 24.17 -43.88
CA PHE A 13 30.45 25.51 -44.18
C PHE A 13 29.08 25.73 -44.86
N CYS A 14 28.35 26.74 -44.34
CA CYS A 14 28.07 27.96 -45.13
C CYS A 14 27.87 29.24 -44.25
N ASN A 15 28.18 30.41 -44.84
CA ASN A 15 28.25 31.77 -44.26
C ASN A 15 26.85 32.46 -44.12
N HIS A 16 26.60 33.65 -43.52
CA HIS A 16 27.38 34.73 -42.86
C HIS A 16 26.42 35.67 -42.08
N ARG A 17 26.80 36.20 -40.91
CA ARG A 17 27.02 37.66 -40.66
C ARG A 17 27.38 37.95 -39.20
N LYS A 18 28.36 38.83 -39.01
CA LYS A 18 28.76 39.40 -37.71
C LYS A 18 27.96 40.67 -37.42
N SER A 19 27.68 40.93 -36.15
CA SER A 19 27.82 42.27 -35.58
C SER A 19 28.58 42.17 -34.26
N GLN A 20 29.56 43.05 -34.09
CA GLN A 20 30.46 43.10 -32.94
C GLN A 20 30.49 44.56 -32.51
N VAL A 21 30.10 44.87 -31.28
CA VAL A 21 30.30 46.20 -30.66
C VAL A 21 30.88 45.97 -29.27
N GLY A 22 31.95 46.70 -28.97
CA GLY A 22 32.82 46.44 -27.82
C GLY A 22 32.44 47.16 -26.53
N LEU A 23 33.29 46.94 -25.52
CA LEU A 23 33.17 47.45 -24.16
C LEU A 23 33.17 48.98 -24.05
N CYS A 24 32.52 49.49 -22.99
CA CYS A 24 32.96 50.68 -22.26
C CYS A 24 32.56 50.57 -20.79
N LEU A 25 33.54 50.46 -19.90
CA LEU A 25 33.42 50.66 -18.45
C LEU A 25 33.86 52.09 -18.11
N PRO A 26 33.09 52.86 -17.33
CA PRO A 26 33.60 53.97 -16.55
C PRO A 26 33.68 53.61 -15.06
N SER A 27 34.81 53.91 -14.43
CA SER A 27 34.99 53.90 -12.98
C SER A 27 34.52 55.23 -12.37
N GLY A 28 33.80 55.22 -11.23
CA GLY A 28 33.37 56.47 -10.60
C GLY A 28 32.41 56.38 -9.39
N ILE A 29 32.98 56.20 -8.20
CA ILE A 29 32.56 56.79 -6.90
C ILE A 29 31.12 56.56 -6.37
N TRP A 30 31.08 55.82 -5.25
CA TRP A 30 30.12 55.74 -4.14
C TRP A 30 28.90 56.70 -4.08
N GLN A 31 27.70 56.15 -3.89
CA GLN A 31 26.98 56.15 -2.59
C GLN A 31 25.64 55.37 -2.62
N ASN A 32 25.22 54.89 -1.44
CA ASN A 32 23.92 54.35 -1.02
C ASN A 32 22.75 54.34 -2.02
N GLY A 33 22.26 53.14 -2.37
CA GLY A 33 20.94 52.94 -2.99
C GLY A 33 20.57 51.47 -3.12
N ARG A 34 19.38 51.07 -2.61
CA ARG A 34 18.84 49.71 -2.84
C ARG A 34 18.34 49.59 -4.28
N THR A 35 18.88 48.64 -5.04
CA THR A 35 18.24 48.14 -6.28
C THR A 35 18.41 46.63 -6.38
N HIS A 36 17.29 45.90 -6.41
CA HIS A 36 17.30 44.47 -6.73
C HIS A 36 17.33 44.28 -8.24
N PHE A 37 18.08 43.30 -8.73
CA PHE A 37 18.00 42.82 -10.11
C PHE A 37 17.82 41.29 -10.10
N PRO A 38 16.74 40.74 -10.70
CA PRO A 38 16.69 39.32 -11.01
C PRO A 38 17.58 39.04 -12.24
N ILE A 39 18.52 38.09 -12.13
CA ILE A 39 19.31 37.65 -13.26
C ILE A 39 18.43 36.72 -14.12
N CYS A 40 17.89 37.27 -15.21
CA CYS A 40 17.10 36.51 -16.18
C CYS A 40 18.00 35.97 -17.29
N LEU A 41 18.48 34.73 -17.15
CA LEU A 41 19.18 34.01 -18.22
C LEU A 41 18.15 33.47 -19.23
N GLN A 42 18.05 34.15 -20.37
CA GLN A 42 17.03 33.86 -21.38
C GLN A 42 17.53 32.81 -22.39
N MET A 43 17.25 31.54 -22.12
CA MET A 43 17.27 30.46 -23.11
C MET A 43 15.85 29.95 -23.35
N GLN A 44 15.50 29.62 -24.59
CA GLN A 44 14.11 29.38 -24.98
C GLN A 44 13.54 28.10 -24.36
N LYS A 45 12.34 28.23 -23.78
CA LYS A 45 11.48 27.17 -23.22
C LYS A 45 11.94 26.48 -21.92
N CYS A 46 12.49 27.22 -20.96
CA CYS A 46 12.15 26.96 -19.55
C CYS A 46 12.40 28.20 -18.67
N LYS A 47 11.38 28.66 -17.92
CA LYS A 47 11.56 29.66 -16.85
C LYS A 47 11.88 28.92 -15.56
N VAL A 48 13.11 28.45 -15.41
CA VAL A 48 13.55 27.77 -14.18
C VAL A 48 13.57 28.79 -13.03
N LYS A 49 12.71 28.58 -12.04
CA LYS A 49 12.58 29.43 -10.86
C LYS A 49 13.54 28.90 -9.79
N LEU A 50 14.73 29.50 -9.73
CA LEU A 50 15.75 29.15 -8.74
C LEU A 50 15.48 29.86 -7.42
N TYR A 51 15.28 29.10 -6.33
CA TYR A 51 15.14 29.65 -4.98
C TYR A 51 16.52 29.89 -4.36
N MET A 52 17.27 30.83 -4.94
CA MET A 52 18.60 31.24 -4.47
C MET A 52 18.50 32.21 -3.29
N ILE A 53 18.93 31.77 -2.11
CA ILE A 53 18.83 32.56 -0.86
C ILE A 53 20.23 33.02 -0.43
N PRO A 54 20.46 34.34 -0.22
CA PRO A 54 21.72 34.87 0.29
C PRO A 54 21.81 34.77 1.81
N CYS A 55 22.97 34.37 2.33
CA CYS A 55 23.20 34.10 3.75
C CYS A 55 22.83 35.28 4.67
N LYS A 56 21.80 35.12 5.52
CA LYS A 56 21.55 35.97 6.69
C LYS A 56 20.95 35.16 7.84
N ALA A 57 21.53 35.33 9.03
CA ALA A 57 21.19 34.59 10.23
C ALA A 57 19.73 34.75 10.68
N ILE A 58 19.13 33.64 11.12
CA ILE A 58 17.78 33.58 11.70
C ILE A 58 17.72 34.39 13.01
N VAL A 59 16.76 35.30 13.11
CA VAL A 59 16.40 35.97 14.37
C VAL A 59 15.33 35.15 15.08
N ARG A 60 15.57 34.82 16.36
CA ARG A 60 14.68 33.97 17.17
C ARG A 60 13.33 34.64 17.44
N PHE A 61 12.24 34.07 16.92
CA PHE A 61 10.88 34.28 17.44
C PHE A 61 10.06 32.97 17.42
N TRP A 62 9.12 32.83 18.36
CA TRP A 62 8.43 31.58 18.66
C TRP A 62 7.05 31.49 17.99
N ALA A 63 6.95 30.77 16.87
CA ALA A 63 5.73 30.10 16.41
C ALA A 63 6.05 29.15 15.23
N LEU A 64 6.12 27.84 15.44
CA LEU A 64 6.38 26.88 14.37
C LEU A 64 5.07 26.36 13.74
N LYS A 65 4.94 26.52 12.42
CA LYS A 65 3.89 25.90 11.60
C LYS A 65 4.50 24.81 10.72
N ARG A 66 3.76 23.73 10.50
CA ARG A 66 4.22 22.56 9.73
C ARG A 66 4.24 22.89 8.24
N PHE A 67 5.40 22.76 7.59
CA PHE A 67 5.59 23.08 6.16
C PHE A 67 4.94 22.08 5.20
N ALA A 68 4.76 20.83 5.65
CA ALA A 68 3.87 19.85 5.05
C ALA A 68 3.23 19.00 6.15
N SER A 69 2.02 18.49 5.93
CA SER A 69 1.49 17.39 6.74
C SER A 69 1.87 16.06 6.11
N VAL A 70 2.44 15.15 6.89
CA VAL A 70 2.84 13.79 6.44
C VAL A 70 1.66 13.03 5.81
N GLY A 71 0.41 13.30 6.22
CA GLY A 71 -0.80 12.77 5.58
C GLY A 71 -1.05 13.26 4.14
N SER A 72 -0.16 14.09 3.57
CA SER A 72 -0.13 14.43 2.13
C SER A 72 0.82 13.53 1.32
N LEU A 73 1.59 12.67 1.98
CA LEU A 73 2.71 11.91 1.43
C LEU A 73 2.50 10.38 1.52
N GLU A 74 1.31 9.94 1.91
CA GLU A 74 0.91 8.53 1.73
C GLU A 74 0.67 8.31 0.23
N VAL A 75 1.74 7.88 -0.45
CA VAL A 75 1.66 7.27 -1.77
C VAL A 75 1.14 5.86 -1.58
N ASP A 76 -0.01 5.55 -2.17
CA ASP A 76 -0.46 4.17 -2.35
C ASP A 76 0.52 3.44 -3.26
N THR A 77 1.49 2.75 -2.65
CA THR A 77 2.29 1.75 -3.34
C THR A 77 1.43 0.50 -3.53
N GLU A 78 0.72 0.42 -4.66
CA GLU A 78 0.03 -0.79 -5.12
C GLU A 78 1.05 -1.92 -5.43
N ASP A 79 1.62 -2.54 -4.40
CA ASP A 79 2.51 -3.70 -4.57
C ASP A 79 1.64 -4.97 -4.72
N GLN A 80 1.14 -5.21 -5.94
CA GLN A 80 0.40 -6.41 -6.29
C GLN A 80 1.29 -7.66 -6.20
N LYS A 81 1.36 -8.26 -5.02
CA LYS A 81 1.76 -9.66 -4.84
C LYS A 81 0.54 -10.48 -4.46
N HIS A 82 0.19 -11.44 -5.32
CA HIS A 82 -0.97 -12.30 -5.16
C HIS A 82 -0.91 -13.17 -3.89
N HIS A 83 -1.50 -12.67 -2.80
CA HIS A 83 -2.01 -13.48 -1.72
C HIS A 83 -3.41 -12.98 -1.34
N LEU A 84 -4.39 -13.89 -1.37
CA LEU A 84 -5.76 -13.64 -0.92
C LEU A 84 -5.77 -13.44 0.60
N SER A 85 -5.64 -12.17 0.98
CA SER A 85 -5.70 -11.64 2.34
C SER A 85 -6.27 -10.24 2.20
N SER A 86 -7.36 -9.94 2.92
CA SER A 86 -8.08 -8.66 2.84
C SER A 86 -7.26 -7.52 3.46
N GLY A 87 -6.27 -7.06 2.69
CA GLY A 87 -5.39 -5.94 3.01
C GLY A 87 -6.14 -4.61 2.96
N PHE A 88 -6.97 -4.34 3.96
CA PHE A 88 -7.69 -3.09 4.10
C PHE A 88 -6.68 -1.97 4.43
N SER A 89 -6.22 -1.25 3.39
CA SER A 89 -5.60 0.07 3.57
C SER A 89 -6.63 1.02 4.19
N ALA A 90 -6.17 2.03 4.91
CA ALA A 90 -7.08 3.09 5.32
C ALA A 90 -7.53 3.84 4.06
N PRO A 91 -8.84 4.01 3.80
CA PRO A 91 -9.34 4.97 2.82
C PRO A 91 -8.56 6.29 2.87
N ASN A 92 -8.14 6.79 1.71
CA ASN A 92 -7.30 8.00 1.57
C ASN A 92 -7.87 9.25 2.30
N ASP A 93 -9.17 9.26 2.62
CA ASP A 93 -9.82 10.31 3.40
C ASP A 93 -9.76 10.15 4.93
N PHE A 94 -9.26 9.04 5.49
CA PHE A 94 -8.90 9.01 6.93
C PHE A 94 -7.75 9.97 7.25
N ALA A 95 -6.91 10.30 6.27
CA ALA A 95 -5.91 11.37 6.35
C ALA A 95 -6.54 12.78 6.27
N ARG A 96 -7.76 12.93 5.71
CA ARG A 96 -8.51 14.21 5.68
C ARG A 96 -9.22 14.53 7.01
N SER A 97 -8.52 14.39 8.14
CA SER A 97 -8.95 15.05 9.38
C SER A 97 -8.78 16.57 9.26
N LYS A 98 -9.80 17.25 8.70
CA LYS A 98 -9.89 18.71 8.65
C LYS A 98 -9.82 19.39 10.03
N THR A 99 -9.90 18.64 11.13
CA THR A 99 -9.90 19.14 12.51
C THR A 99 -8.52 19.51 13.05
N LEU A 100 -7.42 19.10 12.41
CA LEU A 100 -6.08 19.65 12.67
C LEU A 100 -5.82 20.98 11.93
N HIS A 101 -6.78 21.53 11.17
CA HIS A 101 -6.60 22.68 10.27
C HIS A 101 -7.22 24.02 10.73
N ASP A 102 -7.68 24.15 11.98
CA ASP A 102 -8.18 25.41 12.56
C ASP A 102 -7.08 26.46 12.88
N HIS A 103 -5.94 26.37 12.19
CA HIS A 103 -4.88 27.40 12.14
C HIS A 103 -4.63 27.89 10.69
N SER A 104 -5.62 27.69 9.80
CA SER A 104 -5.60 28.17 8.42
C SER A 104 -5.72 29.69 8.29
N SER A 105 -6.34 30.36 9.26
CA SER A 105 -6.14 31.80 9.45
C SER A 105 -4.71 32.07 9.97
N ASN A 106 -4.01 32.98 9.30
CA ASN A 106 -2.66 33.47 9.61
C ASN A 106 -1.49 32.50 9.30
N LEU A 107 -1.57 31.64 8.28
CA LEU A 107 -0.45 30.75 7.88
C LEU A 107 0.88 31.49 7.60
N TRP A 108 0.81 32.76 7.18
CA TRP A 108 1.95 33.62 6.83
C TRP A 108 2.53 34.44 8.00
N ASP A 109 1.84 34.47 9.14
CA ASP A 109 2.15 35.34 10.27
C ASP A 109 3.19 34.64 11.18
N GLY A 110 4.39 35.21 11.27
CA GLY A 110 5.52 34.67 12.04
C GLY A 110 6.57 33.85 11.26
N MET A 111 6.30 33.44 10.02
CA MET A 111 7.31 32.74 9.19
C MET A 111 8.41 33.69 8.70
N ASN A 112 9.66 33.20 8.67
CA ASN A 112 10.77 33.94 8.06
C ASN A 112 10.80 33.78 6.52
N ASP A 113 11.60 34.60 5.84
CA ASP A 113 11.65 34.62 4.36
C ASP A 113 12.24 33.33 3.75
N PHE A 114 13.05 32.56 4.50
CA PHE A 114 13.62 31.29 4.06
C PHE A 114 12.56 30.17 4.11
N GLU A 115 11.92 30.03 5.26
CA GLU A 115 10.75 29.16 5.48
C GLU A 115 9.66 29.37 4.42
N ARG A 116 9.35 30.63 4.10
CA ARG A 116 8.39 30.98 3.07
C ARG A 116 8.75 30.41 1.69
N GLN A 117 10.02 30.48 1.32
CA GLN A 117 10.50 29.97 0.02
C GLN A 117 10.47 28.44 -0.05
N LEU A 118 10.76 27.74 1.05
CA LEU A 118 10.58 26.29 1.15
C LEU A 118 9.11 25.88 0.93
N LEU A 119 8.17 26.62 1.52
CA LEU A 119 6.73 26.40 1.33
C LEU A 119 6.27 26.67 -0.11
N GLU A 120 6.78 27.74 -0.73
CA GLU A 120 6.49 28.08 -2.12
C GLU A 120 7.00 27.00 -3.09
N LEU A 121 8.24 26.52 -2.91
CA LEU A 121 8.80 25.42 -3.70
C LEU A 121 7.96 24.14 -3.58
N PHE A 122 7.61 23.72 -2.36
CA PHE A 122 6.81 22.51 -2.15
C PHE A 122 5.40 22.62 -2.77
N ASN A 123 4.75 23.77 -2.61
CA ASN A 123 3.42 23.99 -3.19
C ASN A 123 3.45 24.10 -4.71
N GLU A 124 4.51 24.67 -5.30
CA GLU A 124 4.69 24.77 -6.76
C GLU A 124 4.89 23.38 -7.38
N VAL A 125 5.76 22.55 -6.79
CA VAL A 125 5.94 21.13 -7.16
C VAL A 125 4.63 20.36 -7.05
N LYS A 126 3.92 20.46 -5.92
CA LYS A 126 2.61 19.82 -5.72
C LYS A 126 1.58 20.27 -6.76
N SER A 127 1.52 21.56 -7.06
CA SER A 127 0.62 22.13 -8.07
C SER A 127 0.93 21.60 -9.47
N MET A 128 2.19 21.54 -9.88
CA MET A 128 2.61 20.97 -11.17
C MET A 128 2.17 19.51 -11.30
N ILE A 129 2.37 18.70 -10.26
CA ILE A 129 2.00 17.28 -10.25
C ILE A 129 0.48 17.09 -10.30
N MET A 130 -0.29 17.91 -9.56
CA MET A 130 -1.76 17.91 -9.64
C MET A 130 -2.29 18.35 -11.01
N MET A 131 -1.53 19.13 -11.78
CA MET A 131 -1.85 19.50 -13.17
C MET A 131 -1.38 18.46 -14.20
N GLY A 132 -0.71 17.38 -13.77
CA GLY A 132 -0.16 16.35 -14.65
C GLY A 132 1.25 16.63 -15.18
N ASN A 133 1.84 17.78 -14.87
CA ASN A 133 3.15 18.22 -15.33
C ASN A 133 4.29 17.61 -14.48
N LYS A 134 4.36 16.29 -14.41
CA LYS A 134 5.37 15.58 -13.60
C LYS A 134 6.82 15.91 -14.01
N ASN A 135 7.09 16.07 -15.32
CA ASN A 135 8.44 16.37 -15.81
C ASN A 135 8.90 17.78 -15.38
N ASP A 136 8.03 18.79 -15.50
CA ASP A 136 8.34 20.17 -15.06
C ASP A 136 8.65 20.20 -13.55
N ALA A 137 7.95 19.38 -12.75
CA ALA A 137 8.20 19.23 -11.33
C ALA A 137 9.56 18.57 -11.04
N ILE A 138 9.95 17.54 -11.80
CA ILE A 138 11.28 16.91 -11.73
C ILE A 138 12.37 17.92 -12.10
N ASP A 139 12.20 18.69 -13.18
CA ASP A 139 13.16 19.70 -13.61
C ASP A 139 13.35 20.81 -12.55
N LEU A 140 12.26 21.25 -11.91
CA LEU A 140 12.30 22.22 -10.82
C LEU A 140 13.03 21.66 -9.58
N LEU A 141 12.76 20.41 -9.21
CA LEU A 141 13.44 19.73 -8.09
C LEU A 141 14.93 19.54 -8.38
N GLN A 142 15.28 19.08 -9.57
CA GLN A 142 16.68 18.86 -9.99
C GLN A 142 17.48 20.18 -10.02
N ALA A 143 16.87 21.27 -10.49
CA ALA A 143 17.51 22.58 -10.52
C ALA A 143 17.84 23.12 -9.11
N ASN A 144 16.93 22.92 -8.15
CA ASN A 144 17.19 23.29 -6.75
C ASN A 144 18.16 22.30 -6.06
N TYR A 145 18.15 21.02 -6.46
CA TYR A 145 19.11 20.02 -5.98
C TYR A 145 20.56 20.34 -6.38
N GLU A 146 20.83 20.65 -7.64
CA GLU A 146 22.19 20.99 -8.06
C GLU A 146 22.67 22.28 -7.37
N ALA A 147 21.79 23.27 -7.16
CA ALA A 147 22.13 24.50 -6.42
C ALA A 147 22.52 24.23 -4.95
N VAL A 148 21.76 23.44 -4.20
CA VAL A 148 22.12 23.10 -2.79
C VAL A 148 23.34 22.18 -2.73
N LYS A 149 23.51 21.28 -3.69
CA LYS A 149 24.68 20.40 -3.81
C LYS A 149 25.97 21.19 -4.07
N GLU A 150 25.93 22.25 -4.87
CA GLU A 150 27.07 23.17 -5.01
C GLU A 150 27.43 23.86 -3.68
N GLN A 151 26.43 24.29 -2.89
CA GLN A 151 26.66 24.87 -1.56
C GLN A 151 27.29 23.86 -0.59
N ILE A 152 26.81 22.60 -0.59
CA ILE A 152 27.36 21.50 0.22
C ILE A 152 28.79 21.17 -0.18
N ASN A 153 29.10 21.19 -1.48
CA ASN A 153 30.46 20.99 -2.00
C ASN A 153 31.39 22.17 -1.67
N ALA A 154 30.86 23.40 -1.58
CA ALA A 154 31.59 24.57 -1.11
C ALA A 154 31.84 24.57 0.42
N GLY A 155 31.24 23.64 1.15
CA GLY A 155 31.46 23.41 2.57
C GLY A 155 30.29 23.81 3.48
N ASN A 156 29.20 24.35 2.94
CA ASN A 156 28.02 24.71 3.74
C ASN A 156 27.25 23.44 4.13
N LYS A 157 27.17 23.13 5.42
CA LYS A 157 26.50 21.93 5.95
C LYS A 157 25.69 22.30 7.20
N GLY A 158 24.74 23.22 7.02
CA GLY A 158 23.86 23.71 8.07
C GLY A 158 22.45 23.15 7.96
N ILE A 159 21.56 23.72 8.77
CA ILE A 159 20.13 23.42 8.77
C ILE A 159 19.43 23.86 7.46
N GLU A 160 19.94 24.92 6.82
CA GLU A 160 19.36 25.50 5.60
C GLU A 160 19.50 24.54 4.40
N GLU A 161 20.69 23.98 4.18
CA GLU A 161 20.91 23.00 3.10
C GLU A 161 20.08 21.73 3.30
N VAL A 162 19.98 21.24 4.53
CA VAL A 162 19.16 20.06 4.85
C VAL A 162 17.67 20.35 4.66
N ALA A 163 17.18 21.54 5.01
CA ALA A 163 15.78 21.90 4.81
C ALA A 163 15.42 22.00 3.33
N ILE A 164 16.34 22.45 2.47
CA ILE A 164 16.17 22.41 1.01
C ILE A 164 16.14 20.95 0.50
N LEU A 165 17.09 20.12 0.94
CA LEU A 165 17.12 18.69 0.59
C LEU A 165 15.86 17.94 1.06
N ASP A 166 15.31 18.28 2.22
CA ASP A 166 14.07 17.74 2.77
C ASP A 166 12.88 18.02 1.85
N ILE A 167 12.66 19.29 1.49
CA ILE A 167 11.59 19.67 0.54
C ILE A 167 11.77 19.00 -0.82
N ILE A 168 13.02 18.86 -1.29
CA ILE A 168 13.31 18.16 -2.55
C ILE A 168 12.94 16.67 -2.43
N ALA A 169 13.36 16.00 -1.35
CA ALA A 169 13.07 14.59 -1.11
C ALA A 169 11.56 14.32 -0.96
N LEU A 170 10.83 15.19 -0.25
CA LEU A 170 9.37 15.16 -0.19
C LEU A 170 8.72 15.32 -1.58
N GLY A 171 9.29 16.17 -2.44
CA GLY A 171 8.86 16.31 -3.84
C GLY A 171 9.00 15.01 -4.63
N TYR A 172 10.16 14.34 -4.54
CA TYR A 172 10.37 13.05 -5.21
C TYR A 172 9.49 11.92 -4.66
N VAL A 173 9.24 11.88 -3.33
CA VAL A 173 8.24 10.98 -2.74
C VAL A 173 6.86 11.24 -3.36
N TYR A 174 6.41 12.50 -3.44
CA TYR A 174 5.10 12.85 -4.00
C TYR A 174 4.99 12.58 -5.52
N ILE A 175 6.11 12.53 -6.25
CA ILE A 175 6.16 12.11 -7.67
C ILE A 175 6.01 10.58 -7.81
N GLY A 176 6.48 9.83 -6.80
CA GLY A 176 6.61 8.37 -6.79
C GLY A 176 8.00 7.85 -7.20
N ASP A 177 9.01 8.72 -7.38
CA ASP A 177 10.38 8.28 -7.70
C ASP A 177 11.22 8.09 -6.44
N LEU A 178 11.06 6.91 -5.85
CA LEU A 178 11.74 6.52 -4.62
C LEU A 178 13.26 6.30 -4.78
N LYS A 179 13.79 6.16 -6.01
CA LYS A 179 15.21 5.85 -6.22
C LYS A 179 16.12 6.99 -5.77
N PHE A 180 15.71 8.22 -6.06
CA PHE A 180 16.48 9.40 -5.72
C PHE A 180 16.38 9.77 -4.23
N VAL A 181 15.23 9.49 -3.61
CA VAL A 181 14.95 9.74 -2.18
C VAL A 181 16.00 9.09 -1.27
N GLN A 182 16.42 7.84 -1.55
CA GLN A 182 17.46 7.18 -0.76
C GLN A 182 18.79 7.96 -0.77
N SER A 183 19.22 8.46 -1.93
CA SER A 183 20.46 9.24 -2.03
C SER A 183 20.38 10.60 -1.34
N LEU A 184 19.21 11.25 -1.37
CA LEU A 184 18.97 12.49 -0.63
C LEU A 184 19.00 12.22 0.88
N LEU A 185 18.35 11.16 1.36
CA LEU A 185 18.35 10.80 2.78
C LEU A 185 19.73 10.48 3.34
N ASP A 186 20.59 9.79 2.58
CA ASP A 186 21.96 9.52 3.03
C ASP A 186 22.81 10.81 3.07
N MET A 187 22.59 11.77 2.16
CA MET A 187 23.20 13.10 2.21
C MET A 187 22.68 13.91 3.42
N MET A 188 21.37 13.91 3.66
CA MET A 188 20.74 14.57 4.80
C MET A 188 21.23 14.01 6.13
N SER A 189 21.29 12.69 6.30
CA SER A 189 21.80 12.03 7.53
C SER A 189 23.20 12.52 7.86
N GLY A 190 24.11 12.54 6.88
CA GLY A 190 25.50 12.98 7.08
C GLY A 190 25.67 14.43 7.54
N ILE A 191 24.65 15.28 7.36
CA ILE A 191 24.62 16.64 7.91
C ILE A 191 23.87 16.64 9.25
N VAL A 192 22.67 16.05 9.30
CA VAL A 192 21.78 15.99 10.47
C VAL A 192 22.45 15.35 11.70
N ASP A 193 23.32 14.38 11.51
CA ASP A 193 24.08 13.74 12.60
C ASP A 193 25.09 14.69 13.28
N SER A 194 25.43 15.81 12.63
CA SER A 194 26.27 16.89 13.18
C SER A 194 25.50 18.08 13.76
N LEU A 195 24.19 18.18 13.48
CA LEU A 195 23.33 19.27 13.97
C LEU A 195 22.92 19.03 15.43
N LYS A 196 22.78 20.11 16.19
CA LYS A 196 22.31 20.08 17.58
C LYS A 196 20.79 19.98 17.65
N ASP A 197 20.30 19.34 18.70
CA ASP A 197 18.87 19.12 18.95
C ASP A 197 18.07 20.41 19.27
N ASP A 198 18.74 21.55 19.51
CA ASP A 198 18.11 22.87 19.70
C ASP A 198 17.95 23.70 18.41
N GLU A 199 18.44 23.22 17.26
CA GLU A 199 18.26 23.91 15.98
C GLU A 199 16.76 24.05 15.61
N PRO A 200 16.37 25.15 14.92
CA PRO A 200 15.03 25.30 14.36
C PRO A 200 14.84 24.32 13.19
N LEU A 201 13.59 24.01 12.83
CA LEU A 201 13.19 23.09 11.74
C LEU A 201 13.65 21.63 11.86
N LEU A 202 14.66 21.30 12.68
CA LEU A 202 15.21 19.95 12.82
C LEU A 202 14.14 18.91 13.21
N ASP A 203 13.16 19.29 14.03
CA ASP A 203 12.04 18.42 14.40
C ASP A 203 11.11 18.09 13.23
N ALA A 204 10.88 19.04 12.32
CA ALA A 204 10.15 18.79 11.07
C ALA A 204 10.95 17.90 10.11
N ILE A 205 12.24 18.20 9.91
CA ILE A 205 13.14 17.43 9.04
C ILE A 205 13.25 15.98 9.52
N LEU A 206 13.49 15.76 10.82
CA LEU A 206 13.54 14.40 11.37
C LEU A 206 12.20 13.67 11.23
N LEU A 207 11.07 14.35 11.42
CA LEU A 207 9.74 13.76 11.20
C LEU A 207 9.58 13.28 9.74
N HIS A 208 10.00 14.10 8.78
CA HIS A 208 9.95 13.77 7.35
C HIS A 208 10.92 12.64 7.00
N MET A 209 12.19 12.72 7.41
CA MET A 209 13.18 11.64 7.25
C MET A 209 12.70 10.30 7.82
N GLY A 210 12.08 10.30 9.01
CA GLY A 210 11.49 9.11 9.61
C GLY A 210 10.41 8.49 8.73
N SER A 211 9.54 9.33 8.16
CA SER A 211 8.51 8.90 7.21
C SER A 211 9.12 8.37 5.91
N MET A 212 10.08 9.08 5.32
CA MET A 212 10.71 8.68 4.05
C MET A 212 11.49 7.37 4.18
N TYR A 213 12.23 7.16 5.28
CA TYR A 213 12.85 5.86 5.56
C TYR A 213 11.81 4.75 5.74
N SER A 214 10.62 5.04 6.28
CA SER A 214 9.54 4.05 6.35
C SER A 214 8.96 3.73 4.96
N THR A 215 8.86 4.70 4.05
CA THR A 215 8.42 4.49 2.67
C THR A 215 9.41 3.66 1.86
N LEU A 216 10.71 3.75 2.18
CA LEU A 216 11.78 2.94 1.59
C LEU A 216 12.01 1.60 2.30
N GLU A 217 11.08 1.17 3.17
CA GLU A 217 11.18 -0.03 4.02
C GLU A 217 12.43 -0.10 4.92
N ASN A 218 13.16 1.01 5.07
CA ASN A 218 14.33 1.12 5.94
C ASN A 218 13.88 1.38 7.40
N TYR A 219 13.16 0.39 7.94
CA TYR A 219 12.52 0.47 9.24
C TYR A 219 13.50 0.72 10.40
N GLU A 220 14.76 0.28 10.28
CA GLU A 220 15.80 0.53 11.29
C GLU A 220 16.18 2.02 11.36
N LYS A 221 16.58 2.63 10.24
CA LYS A 221 16.86 4.08 10.20
C LYS A 221 15.62 4.89 10.57
N SER A 222 14.44 4.49 10.07
CA SER A 222 13.16 5.13 10.40
C SER A 222 12.90 5.16 11.92
N MET A 223 13.07 4.03 12.62
CA MET A 223 12.92 3.95 14.08
C MET A 223 13.89 4.86 14.83
N LEU A 224 15.17 4.90 14.44
CA LEU A 224 16.19 5.74 15.09
C LEU A 224 15.86 7.23 14.94
N VAL A 225 15.47 7.65 13.73
CA VAL A 225 15.08 9.03 13.42
C VAL A 225 13.80 9.41 14.17
N TYR A 226 12.78 8.55 14.18
CA TYR A 226 11.55 8.79 14.96
C TYR A 226 11.85 8.93 16.47
N GLN A 227 12.72 8.08 17.02
CA GLN A 227 13.15 8.19 18.43
C GLN A 227 13.86 9.51 18.72
N ARG A 228 14.71 10.00 17.79
CA ARG A 228 15.39 11.30 17.94
C ARG A 228 14.38 12.45 17.98
N VAL A 229 13.45 12.56 17.01
CA VAL A 229 12.45 13.64 17.03
C VAL A 229 11.52 13.57 18.24
N ILE A 230 11.15 12.37 18.71
CA ILE A 230 10.37 12.22 19.95
C ILE A 230 11.15 12.79 21.15
N ASN A 231 12.45 12.49 21.28
CA ASN A 231 13.29 13.02 22.36
C ASN A 231 13.43 14.56 22.30
N VAL A 232 13.62 15.12 21.10
CA VAL A 232 13.68 16.58 20.86
C VAL A 232 12.36 17.25 21.28
N LEU A 233 11.23 16.72 20.83
CA LEU A 233 9.91 17.25 21.15
C LEU A 233 9.54 17.09 22.64
N GLU A 234 9.90 15.96 23.27
CA GLU A 234 9.69 15.75 24.70
C GLU A 234 10.48 16.72 25.57
N SER A 235 11.75 16.99 25.21
CA SER A 235 12.59 17.93 25.98
C SER A 235 12.16 19.38 25.81
N ARG A 236 11.68 19.76 24.60
CA ARG A 236 11.26 21.13 24.26
C ARG A 236 9.84 21.46 24.73
N TYR A 237 8.91 20.51 24.70
CA TYR A 237 7.48 20.77 24.94
C TYR A 237 6.82 19.86 26.00
N GLY A 238 7.55 18.91 26.58
CA GLY A 238 7.03 17.98 27.57
C GLY A 238 6.30 16.76 26.97
N LYS A 239 6.17 15.71 27.79
CA LYS A 239 5.74 14.36 27.35
C LYS A 239 4.28 14.23 26.93
N THR A 240 3.46 15.24 27.24
CA THR A 240 2.02 15.34 26.96
C THR A 240 1.69 16.33 25.83
N SER A 241 2.70 16.87 25.15
CA SER A 241 2.51 17.82 24.05
C SER A 241 1.82 17.19 22.84
N ILE A 242 0.82 17.88 22.29
CA ILE A 242 0.14 17.52 21.04
C ILE A 242 1.11 17.39 19.85
N LEU A 243 2.26 18.07 19.88
CA LEU A 243 3.25 18.03 18.82
C LEU A 243 3.88 16.64 18.63
N LEU A 244 3.91 15.81 19.68
CA LEU A 244 4.42 14.44 19.65
C LEU A 244 3.56 13.47 18.82
N VAL A 245 2.27 13.78 18.61
CA VAL A 245 1.29 12.84 18.03
C VAL A 245 1.75 12.29 16.68
N THR A 246 2.23 13.13 15.78
CA THR A 246 2.60 12.70 14.42
C THR A 246 3.84 11.80 14.42
N SER A 247 4.86 12.13 15.23
CA SER A 247 6.08 11.31 15.35
C SER A 247 5.82 9.98 16.04
N LEU A 248 4.96 9.96 17.08
CA LEU A 248 4.55 8.73 17.77
C LEU A 248 3.71 7.83 16.86
N LEU A 249 2.77 8.38 16.07
CA LEU A 249 2.00 7.63 15.07
C LEU A 249 2.90 6.98 14.02
N GLY A 250 3.89 7.72 13.50
CA GLY A 250 4.88 7.19 12.56
C GLY A 250 5.70 6.04 13.15
N MET A 251 6.21 6.22 14.37
CA MET A 251 6.92 5.17 15.09
C MET A 251 6.06 3.92 15.35
N ALA A 252 4.79 4.09 15.70
CA ALA A 252 3.85 2.99 15.91
C ALA A 252 3.54 2.23 14.61
N LYS A 253 3.37 2.94 13.48
CA LYS A 253 3.19 2.35 12.13
C LYS A 253 4.39 1.46 11.79
N VAL A 254 5.60 1.97 11.94
CA VAL A 254 6.86 1.23 11.70
C VAL A 254 6.98 -0.01 12.61
N LEU A 255 6.72 0.13 13.91
CA LEU A 255 6.74 -0.99 14.86
C LEU A 255 5.71 -2.07 14.50
N GLY A 256 4.55 -1.67 13.98
CA GLY A 256 3.54 -2.59 13.44
C GLY A 256 4.04 -3.36 12.23
N SER A 257 4.63 -2.68 11.24
CA SER A 257 5.17 -3.30 10.03
C SER A 257 6.26 -4.34 10.30
N ILE A 258 7.12 -4.12 11.31
CA ILE A 258 8.17 -5.09 11.69
C ILE A 258 7.71 -6.13 12.73
N GLY A 259 6.40 -6.33 12.90
CA GLY A 259 5.83 -7.35 13.80
C GLY A 259 6.04 -7.08 15.30
N ARG A 260 6.44 -5.86 15.70
CA ARG A 260 6.59 -5.46 17.12
C ARG A 260 5.27 -4.93 17.69
N ALA A 261 4.17 -5.64 17.43
CA ALA A 261 2.80 -5.22 17.73
C ALA A 261 2.60 -4.73 19.17
N LYS A 262 3.15 -5.41 20.19
CA LYS A 262 3.07 -4.98 21.60
C LYS A 262 3.56 -3.54 21.82
N LYS A 263 4.71 -3.18 21.24
CA LYS A 263 5.27 -1.83 21.35
C LYS A 263 4.48 -0.80 20.53
N ALA A 264 3.94 -1.20 19.38
CA ALA A 264 3.06 -0.33 18.60
C ALA A 264 1.77 0.00 19.39
N VAL A 265 1.15 -0.99 20.03
CA VAL A 265 -0.02 -0.82 20.92
C VAL A 265 0.27 0.14 22.07
N GLU A 266 1.41 0.00 22.76
CA GLU A 266 1.86 0.93 23.81
C GLU A 266 1.93 2.38 23.31
N ILE A 267 2.49 2.61 22.11
CA ILE A 267 2.60 3.95 21.52
C ILE A 267 1.23 4.49 21.05
N TYR A 268 0.37 3.65 20.46
CA TYR A 268 -0.99 4.08 20.09
C TYR A 268 -1.80 4.50 21.31
N HIS A 269 -1.74 3.75 22.43
CA HIS A 269 -2.37 4.18 23.69
C HIS A 269 -1.79 5.49 24.21
N ARG A 270 -0.46 5.69 24.14
CA ARG A 270 0.16 6.97 24.49
C ARG A 270 -0.37 8.13 23.63
N VAL A 271 -0.52 7.94 22.33
CA VAL A 271 -1.08 8.96 21.41
C VAL A 271 -2.53 9.27 21.79
N ILE A 272 -3.35 8.24 22.06
CA ILE A 272 -4.74 8.39 22.52
C ILE A 272 -4.78 9.21 23.81
N THR A 273 -3.96 8.90 24.82
CA THR A 273 -3.89 9.65 26.08
C THR A 273 -3.52 11.12 25.86
N ILE A 274 -2.54 11.42 25.00
CA ILE A 274 -2.16 12.81 24.65
C ILE A 274 -3.34 13.56 24.03
N LEU A 275 -4.06 12.92 23.10
CA LEU A 275 -5.21 13.52 22.43
C LEU A 275 -6.40 13.72 23.38
N GLU A 276 -6.70 12.75 24.24
CA GLU A 276 -7.77 12.86 25.25
C GLU A 276 -7.52 14.02 26.22
N LEU A 277 -6.28 14.20 26.68
CA LEU A 277 -5.89 15.29 27.58
C LEU A 277 -5.97 16.68 26.92
N ASN A 278 -5.65 16.80 25.62
CA ASN A 278 -5.58 18.10 24.93
C ASN A 278 -6.85 18.46 24.13
N ARG A 279 -7.67 17.49 23.73
CA ARG A 279 -8.82 17.65 22.84
C ARG A 279 -10.13 17.03 23.37
N GLY A 280 -10.07 16.27 24.47
CA GLY A 280 -11.21 15.57 25.04
C GLY A 280 -11.45 14.17 24.44
N THR A 281 -12.19 13.34 25.17
CA THR A 281 -12.38 11.90 24.91
C THR A 281 -13.23 11.56 23.69
N GLU A 282 -13.88 12.55 23.08
CA GLU A 282 -14.76 12.40 21.92
C GLU A 282 -14.32 13.27 20.72
N SER A 283 -13.06 13.73 20.71
CA SER A 283 -12.48 14.46 19.57
C SER A 283 -12.36 13.57 18.32
N ALA A 284 -12.62 14.15 17.14
CA ALA A 284 -12.38 13.50 15.86
C ALA A 284 -10.89 13.16 15.63
N ASP A 285 -9.96 13.90 16.27
CA ASP A 285 -8.51 13.65 16.17
C ASP A 285 -8.11 12.26 16.73
N LEU A 286 -8.96 11.64 17.56
CA LEU A 286 -8.77 10.28 18.08
C LEU A 286 -9.00 9.19 17.04
N VAL A 287 -9.69 9.47 15.93
CA VAL A 287 -10.09 8.41 15.00
C VAL A 287 -8.89 7.77 14.30
N LEU A 288 -7.88 8.54 13.90
CA LEU A 288 -6.68 8.02 13.26
C LEU A 288 -5.93 6.99 14.14
N PRO A 289 -5.51 7.30 15.39
CA PRO A 289 -4.87 6.30 16.25
C PRO A 289 -5.77 5.14 16.63
N LEU A 290 -7.08 5.36 16.84
CA LEU A 290 -8.03 4.28 17.11
C LEU A 290 -8.15 3.32 15.92
N PHE A 291 -8.14 3.85 14.69
CA PHE A 291 -8.24 3.05 13.47
C PHE A 291 -6.98 2.21 13.27
N SER A 292 -5.80 2.84 13.36
CA SER A 292 -4.52 2.11 13.26
C SER A 292 -4.38 1.03 14.35
N LEU A 293 -4.83 1.31 15.57
CA LEU A 293 -4.86 0.35 16.66
C LEU A 293 -5.84 -0.80 16.39
N GLY A 294 -7.04 -0.51 15.87
CA GLY A 294 -8.04 -1.51 15.48
C GLY A 294 -7.55 -2.42 14.37
N SER A 295 -6.96 -1.87 13.31
CA SER A 295 -6.34 -2.64 12.22
C SER A 295 -5.20 -3.53 12.73
N LEU A 296 -4.39 -3.06 13.69
CA LEU A 296 -3.36 -3.87 14.32
C LEU A 296 -3.96 -5.01 15.16
N PHE A 297 -5.03 -4.76 15.91
CA PHE A 297 -5.73 -5.81 16.66
C PHE A 297 -6.34 -6.89 15.75
N ILE A 298 -6.91 -6.52 14.59
CA ILE A 298 -7.37 -7.51 13.58
C ILE A 298 -6.20 -8.38 13.09
N LYS A 299 -5.05 -7.77 12.73
CA LYS A 299 -3.85 -8.51 12.30
C LYS A 299 -3.31 -9.47 13.36
N GLU A 300 -3.42 -9.11 14.64
CA GLU A 300 -3.02 -9.95 15.77
C GLU A 300 -4.10 -10.97 16.21
N GLY A 301 -5.23 -11.07 15.50
CA GLY A 301 -6.35 -11.97 15.85
C GLY A 301 -7.17 -11.54 17.07
N LYS A 302 -6.99 -10.31 17.55
CA LYS A 302 -7.64 -9.74 18.75
C LYS A 302 -8.96 -9.05 18.41
N ALA A 303 -9.92 -9.83 17.91
CA ALA A 303 -11.17 -9.28 17.38
C ALA A 303 -11.99 -8.46 18.40
N VAL A 304 -12.03 -8.88 19.68
CA VAL A 304 -12.72 -8.15 20.76
C VAL A 304 -12.12 -6.75 20.99
N ASP A 305 -10.78 -6.65 21.02
CA ASP A 305 -10.09 -5.37 21.20
C ASP A 305 -10.33 -4.44 19.99
N ALA A 306 -10.34 -5.01 18.77
CA ALA A 306 -10.68 -4.29 17.55
C ALA A 306 -12.13 -3.76 17.56
N GLU A 307 -13.10 -4.61 17.93
CA GLU A 307 -14.52 -4.26 18.01
C GLU A 307 -14.75 -3.07 18.95
N SER A 308 -14.05 -3.04 20.10
CA SER A 308 -14.09 -1.95 21.07
C SER A 308 -13.63 -0.60 20.48
N VAL A 309 -12.48 -0.57 19.79
CA VAL A 309 -11.96 0.69 19.21
C VAL A 309 -12.75 1.16 17.99
N PHE A 310 -13.24 0.26 17.14
CA PHE A 310 -14.12 0.65 16.02
C PHE A 310 -15.51 1.10 16.49
N SER A 311 -16.06 0.51 17.57
CA SER A 311 -17.27 1.00 18.22
C SER A 311 -17.09 2.43 18.75
N ARG A 312 -15.90 2.73 19.30
CA ARG A 312 -15.55 4.09 19.74
C ARG A 312 -15.46 5.08 18.57
N ILE A 313 -14.86 4.70 17.44
CA ILE A 313 -14.81 5.52 16.22
C ILE A 313 -16.23 5.82 15.73
N LEU A 314 -17.10 4.80 15.64
CA LEU A 314 -18.48 4.95 15.21
C LEU A 314 -19.24 5.94 16.11
N LYS A 315 -19.05 5.88 17.44
CA LYS A 315 -19.64 6.84 18.38
C LYS A 315 -19.14 8.27 18.13
N ILE A 316 -17.83 8.46 17.93
CA ILE A 316 -17.23 9.77 17.68
C ILE A 316 -17.79 10.38 16.39
N TYR A 317 -17.73 9.67 15.26
CA TYR A 317 -18.26 10.17 14.00
C TYR A 317 -19.76 10.41 14.03
N THR A 318 -20.54 9.52 14.67
CA THR A 318 -22.00 9.73 14.84
C THR A 318 -22.30 11.02 15.60
N LYS A 319 -21.52 11.31 16.66
CA LYS A 319 -21.69 12.55 17.44
C LYS A 319 -21.25 13.81 16.69
N VAL A 320 -20.16 13.75 15.93
CA VAL A 320 -19.57 14.94 15.27
C VAL A 320 -20.26 15.27 13.95
N TYR A 321 -20.74 14.28 13.21
CA TYR A 321 -21.28 14.46 11.85
C TYR A 321 -22.75 14.02 11.67
N GLY A 322 -23.33 13.28 12.62
CA GLY A 322 -24.69 12.75 12.55
C GLY A 322 -24.80 11.40 11.83
N GLU A 323 -25.85 10.64 12.13
CA GLU A 323 -26.01 9.22 11.70
C GLU A 323 -26.00 9.00 10.18
N ASN A 324 -26.33 10.02 9.39
CA ASN A 324 -26.46 9.94 7.94
C ASN A 324 -25.21 10.42 7.18
N ASP A 325 -24.09 10.73 7.86
CA ASP A 325 -22.84 11.12 7.20
C ASP A 325 -22.08 9.88 6.69
N GLY A 326 -21.52 9.94 5.48
CA GLY A 326 -20.79 8.81 4.90
C GLY A 326 -19.59 8.31 5.74
N ARG A 327 -18.97 9.16 6.56
CA ARG A 327 -17.93 8.75 7.51
C ARG A 327 -18.46 7.84 8.61
N VAL A 328 -19.72 8.03 9.02
CA VAL A 328 -20.41 7.10 9.91
C VAL A 328 -20.60 5.75 9.22
N GLY A 329 -20.98 5.74 7.94
CA GLY A 329 -21.01 4.52 7.12
C GLY A 329 -19.63 3.82 7.03
N MET A 330 -18.55 4.57 6.83
CA MET A 330 -17.18 4.03 6.86
C MET A 330 -16.84 3.39 8.22
N ALA A 331 -17.21 4.03 9.33
CA ALA A 331 -17.01 3.46 10.67
C ALA A 331 -17.87 2.21 10.92
N MET A 332 -19.10 2.16 10.40
CA MET A 332 -19.95 0.96 10.42
C MET A 332 -19.30 -0.20 9.66
N CYS A 333 -18.69 0.05 8.50
CA CYS A 333 -17.94 -0.96 7.75
C CYS A 333 -16.76 -1.52 8.55
N SER A 334 -15.93 -0.67 9.16
CA SER A 334 -14.79 -1.13 9.96
C SER A 334 -15.23 -1.92 11.20
N LEU A 335 -16.34 -1.51 11.83
CA LEU A 335 -16.94 -2.27 12.94
C LEU A 335 -17.52 -3.61 12.46
N ALA A 336 -18.15 -3.67 11.28
CA ALA A 336 -18.66 -4.91 10.70
C ALA A 336 -17.54 -5.94 10.47
N HIS A 337 -16.39 -5.51 9.94
CA HIS A 337 -15.22 -6.37 9.78
C HIS A 337 -14.74 -6.91 11.15
N ALA A 338 -14.64 -6.06 12.18
CA ALA A 338 -14.25 -6.51 13.51
C ALA A 338 -15.28 -7.46 14.18
N LYS A 339 -16.57 -7.20 14.00
CA LYS A 339 -17.66 -8.09 14.40
C LYS A 339 -17.56 -9.46 13.72
N CYS A 340 -17.28 -9.49 12.41
CA CYS A 340 -17.05 -10.72 11.65
C CYS A 340 -15.85 -11.50 12.21
N ALA A 341 -14.71 -10.83 12.45
CA ALA A 341 -13.54 -11.44 13.07
C ALA A 341 -13.82 -11.97 14.50
N ASN A 342 -14.79 -11.38 15.21
CA ASN A 342 -15.24 -11.81 16.54
C ASN A 342 -16.33 -12.90 16.50
N GLY A 343 -16.65 -13.44 15.31
CA GLY A 343 -17.68 -14.46 15.12
C GLY A 343 -19.13 -13.95 15.09
N ASN A 344 -19.35 -12.64 15.27
CA ASN A 344 -20.66 -12.00 15.30
C ASN A 344 -21.19 -11.72 13.87
N ALA A 345 -21.31 -12.77 13.06
CA ALA A 345 -21.52 -12.68 11.62
C ALA A 345 -22.83 -11.98 11.20
N GLU A 346 -23.97 -12.27 11.86
CA GLU A 346 -25.25 -11.61 11.51
C GLU A 346 -25.27 -10.12 11.90
N GLU A 347 -24.63 -9.74 13.02
CA GLU A 347 -24.47 -8.31 13.37
C GLU A 347 -23.60 -7.59 12.33
N ALA A 348 -22.55 -8.25 11.84
CA ALA A 348 -21.71 -7.72 10.77
C ALA A 348 -22.50 -7.56 9.44
N VAL A 349 -23.35 -8.53 9.06
CA VAL A 349 -24.22 -8.42 7.87
C VAL A 349 -25.11 -7.17 7.94
N GLU A 350 -25.79 -6.94 9.06
CA GLU A 350 -26.67 -5.78 9.20
C GLU A 350 -25.90 -4.45 9.29
N LEU A 351 -24.71 -4.44 9.90
CA LEU A 351 -23.82 -3.27 9.88
C LEU A 351 -23.31 -2.93 8.47
N TYR A 352 -22.88 -3.92 7.68
CA TYR A 352 -22.49 -3.72 6.28
C TYR A 352 -23.65 -3.20 5.42
N LYS A 353 -24.85 -3.77 5.58
CA LYS A 353 -26.06 -3.28 4.89
C LYS A 353 -26.41 -1.85 5.26
N LYS A 354 -26.26 -1.46 6.54
CA LYS A 354 -26.45 -0.07 6.99
C LYS A 354 -25.34 0.85 6.44
N ALA A 355 -24.08 0.41 6.45
CA ALA A 355 -22.93 1.15 5.93
C ALA A 355 -23.11 1.52 4.45
N LEU A 356 -23.36 0.52 3.59
CA LEU A 356 -23.61 0.70 2.15
C LEU A 356 -24.75 1.68 1.88
N ARG A 357 -25.84 1.59 2.67
CA ARG A 357 -26.98 2.53 2.57
C ARG A 357 -26.59 3.96 2.94
N VAL A 358 -25.94 4.16 4.10
CA VAL A 358 -25.53 5.49 4.56
C VAL A 358 -24.54 6.16 3.59
N ILE A 359 -23.56 5.41 3.08
CA ILE A 359 -22.58 5.94 2.11
C ILE A 359 -23.26 6.34 0.79
N LYS A 360 -24.18 5.50 0.30
CA LYS A 360 -24.97 5.76 -0.91
C LYS A 360 -25.89 6.96 -0.76
N ASP A 361 -26.70 7.01 0.30
CA ASP A 361 -27.73 8.04 0.51
C ASP A 361 -27.10 9.42 0.81
N SER A 362 -25.90 9.43 1.42
CA SER A 362 -25.12 10.66 1.65
C SER A 362 -24.35 11.16 0.42
N ASN A 363 -24.28 10.39 -0.66
CA ASN A 363 -23.42 10.63 -1.84
C ASN A 363 -21.94 10.87 -1.47
N TYR A 364 -21.45 10.20 -0.42
CA TYR A 364 -20.10 10.42 0.10
C TYR A 364 -18.99 9.93 -0.85
N MET A 365 -19.26 8.88 -1.62
CA MET A 365 -18.42 8.39 -2.71
C MET A 365 -19.29 7.81 -3.84
N SER A 366 -18.68 7.58 -5.01
CA SER A 366 -19.40 7.04 -6.18
C SER A 366 -19.82 5.58 -5.97
N LEU A 367 -20.78 5.10 -6.76
CA LEU A 367 -21.25 3.71 -6.69
C LEU A 367 -20.23 2.70 -7.20
N ASP A 368 -19.36 3.12 -8.12
CA ASP A 368 -18.25 2.39 -8.76
C ASP A 368 -16.89 2.63 -8.10
N ASP A 369 -16.87 3.36 -6.98
CA ASP A 369 -15.71 3.53 -6.10
C ASP A 369 -15.24 2.16 -5.58
N SER A 370 -13.92 1.93 -5.57
CA SER A 370 -13.33 0.64 -5.18
C SER A 370 -13.64 0.25 -3.73
N ILE A 371 -13.87 1.22 -2.84
CA ILE A 371 -14.26 0.96 -1.45
C ILE A 371 -15.70 0.42 -1.42
N MET A 372 -16.63 1.03 -2.17
CA MET A 372 -18.01 0.54 -2.30
C MET A 372 -18.09 -0.79 -3.05
N GLU A 373 -17.19 -1.04 -4.00
CA GLU A 373 -17.03 -2.32 -4.69
C GLU A 373 -16.62 -3.42 -3.68
N ASN A 374 -15.56 -3.17 -2.90
CA ASN A 374 -15.08 -4.09 -1.86
C ASN A 374 -16.11 -4.35 -0.75
N MET A 375 -16.80 -3.32 -0.24
CA MET A 375 -17.84 -3.52 0.78
C MET A 375 -18.98 -4.46 0.34
N ARG A 376 -19.35 -4.44 -0.94
CA ARG A 376 -20.35 -5.37 -1.49
C ARG A 376 -19.81 -6.78 -1.60
N ILE A 377 -18.53 -6.94 -1.98
CA ILE A 377 -17.86 -8.24 -2.07
C ILE A 377 -17.69 -8.87 -0.69
N ASP A 378 -17.22 -8.11 0.31
CA ASP A 378 -17.08 -8.56 1.71
C ASP A 378 -18.43 -9.00 2.30
N LEU A 379 -19.48 -8.19 2.09
CA LEU A 379 -20.84 -8.54 2.51
C LEU A 379 -21.35 -9.77 1.75
N ALA A 380 -21.07 -9.89 0.45
CA ALA A 380 -21.45 -11.06 -0.33
C ALA A 380 -20.77 -12.34 0.19
N GLU A 381 -19.48 -12.30 0.50
CA GLU A 381 -18.77 -13.43 1.10
C GLU A 381 -19.35 -13.79 2.47
N LEU A 382 -19.55 -12.81 3.35
CA LEU A 382 -20.15 -13.01 4.67
C LEU A 382 -21.55 -13.63 4.57
N LEU A 383 -22.39 -13.17 3.65
CA LEU A 383 -23.71 -13.75 3.38
C LEU A 383 -23.62 -15.22 2.95
N HIS A 384 -22.58 -15.64 2.21
CA HIS A 384 -22.36 -17.05 1.93
C HIS A 384 -21.95 -17.86 3.17
N ILE A 385 -21.13 -17.28 4.06
CA ILE A 385 -20.69 -17.94 5.30
C ILE A 385 -21.89 -18.21 6.22
N VAL A 386 -22.84 -17.27 6.34
CA VAL A 386 -24.09 -17.46 7.11
C VAL A 386 -25.19 -18.19 6.33
N GLY A 387 -24.89 -18.79 5.17
CA GLY A 387 -25.83 -19.60 4.39
C GLY A 387 -26.83 -18.80 3.53
N ARG A 388 -26.82 -17.47 3.60
CA ARG A 388 -27.66 -16.52 2.83
C ARG A 388 -27.10 -16.26 1.42
N GLY A 389 -26.57 -17.31 0.77
CA GLY A 389 -25.82 -17.19 -0.49
C GLY A 389 -26.59 -16.66 -1.70
N GLN A 390 -27.93 -16.57 -1.64
CA GLN A 390 -28.72 -15.91 -2.68
C GLN A 390 -28.61 -14.38 -2.60
N GLU A 391 -28.76 -13.78 -1.41
CA GLU A 391 -28.49 -12.36 -1.18
C GLU A 391 -27.03 -12.00 -1.53
N GLY A 392 -26.10 -12.93 -1.28
CA GLY A 392 -24.70 -12.78 -1.68
C GLY A 392 -24.50 -12.75 -3.20
N ARG A 393 -25.29 -13.49 -3.99
CA ARG A 393 -25.25 -13.40 -5.47
C ARG A 393 -25.79 -12.09 -5.99
N GLU A 394 -26.89 -11.61 -5.42
CA GLU A 394 -27.54 -10.36 -5.83
C GLU A 394 -26.57 -9.16 -5.69
N LEU A 395 -25.72 -9.15 -4.66
CA LEU A 395 -24.65 -8.14 -4.51
C LEU A 395 -23.52 -8.28 -5.53
N LEU A 396 -23.11 -9.50 -5.89
CA LEU A 396 -22.10 -9.74 -6.91
C LEU A 396 -22.62 -9.38 -8.32
N GLU A 397 -23.91 -9.60 -8.56
CA GLU A 397 -24.62 -9.16 -9.75
C GLU A 397 -24.76 -7.62 -9.78
N GLU A 398 -25.00 -6.95 -8.64
CA GLU A 398 -24.94 -5.48 -8.53
C GLU A 398 -23.54 -4.95 -8.93
N CYS A 399 -22.46 -5.54 -8.39
CA CYS A 399 -21.08 -5.15 -8.76
C CYS A 399 -20.82 -5.31 -10.26
N LEU A 400 -21.25 -6.43 -10.86
CA LEU A 400 -21.10 -6.67 -12.29
C LEU A 400 -21.81 -5.61 -13.14
N LEU A 401 -23.06 -5.26 -12.78
CA LEU A 401 -23.85 -4.23 -13.46
C LEU A 401 -23.28 -2.81 -13.30
N ILE A 402 -22.74 -2.48 -12.12
CA ILE A 402 -22.07 -1.19 -11.90
C ILE A 402 -20.80 -1.10 -12.73
N THR A 403 -19.93 -2.11 -12.67
CA THR A 403 -18.71 -2.13 -13.50
C THR A 403 -19.03 -2.09 -14.99
N GLU A 404 -20.05 -2.81 -15.48
CA GLU A 404 -20.52 -2.69 -16.87
C GLU A 404 -20.90 -1.27 -17.24
N LYS A 405 -21.66 -0.58 -16.38
CA LYS A 405 -22.18 0.76 -16.62
C LYS A 405 -21.10 1.85 -16.60
N TYR A 406 -20.14 1.76 -15.69
CA TYR A 406 -19.15 2.84 -15.44
C TYR A 406 -17.79 2.57 -16.12
N LYS A 407 -17.37 1.30 -16.22
CA LYS A 407 -16.03 0.91 -16.69
C LYS A 407 -16.08 0.08 -17.99
N GLY A 408 -17.22 -0.55 -18.31
CA GLY A 408 -17.43 -1.37 -19.51
C GLY A 408 -17.05 -2.86 -19.31
N LYS A 409 -17.47 -3.70 -20.27
CA LYS A 409 -17.30 -5.18 -20.19
C LYS A 409 -15.86 -5.67 -20.33
N GLU A 410 -15.03 -4.91 -21.02
CA GLU A 410 -13.62 -5.23 -21.24
C GLU A 410 -12.72 -4.77 -20.07
N HIS A 411 -13.28 -4.15 -19.03
CA HIS A 411 -12.50 -3.67 -17.89
C HIS A 411 -12.08 -4.84 -16.97
N PRO A 412 -10.83 -4.88 -16.46
CA PRO A 412 -10.36 -5.99 -15.63
C PRO A 412 -11.21 -6.33 -14.39
N SER A 413 -11.87 -5.35 -13.75
CA SER A 413 -12.78 -5.65 -12.63
C SER A 413 -14.04 -6.43 -13.04
N PHE A 414 -14.47 -6.36 -14.31
CA PHE A 414 -15.61 -7.12 -14.81
C PHE A 414 -15.31 -8.63 -14.78
N VAL A 415 -14.09 -9.01 -15.16
CA VAL A 415 -13.55 -10.36 -15.06
C VAL A 415 -13.56 -10.84 -13.59
N THR A 416 -13.12 -10.00 -12.66
CA THR A 416 -13.13 -10.30 -11.21
C THR A 416 -14.54 -10.57 -10.68
N HIS A 417 -15.54 -9.78 -11.09
CA HIS A 417 -16.93 -10.02 -10.69
C HIS A 417 -17.51 -11.33 -11.28
N LEU A 418 -17.19 -11.66 -12.54
CA LEU A 418 -17.59 -12.94 -13.15
C LEU A 418 -17.00 -14.13 -12.38
N LEU A 419 -15.72 -14.05 -11.97
CA LEU A 419 -15.06 -15.06 -11.15
C LEU A 419 -15.75 -15.25 -9.79
N ASN A 420 -16.03 -14.17 -9.07
CA ASN A 420 -16.71 -14.23 -7.77
C ASN A 420 -18.12 -14.82 -7.89
N LEU A 421 -18.87 -14.45 -8.93
CA LEU A 421 -20.20 -14.99 -9.19
C LEU A 421 -20.15 -16.47 -9.59
N ALA A 422 -19.17 -16.89 -10.40
CA ALA A 422 -18.96 -18.30 -10.74
C ALA A 422 -18.56 -19.15 -9.52
N ALA A 423 -17.74 -18.60 -8.62
CA ALA A 423 -17.39 -19.25 -7.35
C ALA A 423 -18.62 -19.41 -6.44
N SER A 424 -19.51 -18.41 -6.39
CA SER A 424 -20.80 -18.51 -5.69
C SER A 424 -21.69 -19.62 -6.27
N TYR A 425 -21.90 -19.64 -7.59
CA TYR A 425 -22.70 -20.68 -8.23
C TYR A 425 -22.09 -22.09 -8.02
N SER A 426 -20.76 -22.21 -8.06
CA SER A 426 -20.04 -23.45 -7.72
C SER A 426 -20.28 -23.89 -6.27
N ARG A 427 -20.25 -22.95 -5.31
CA ARG A 427 -20.55 -23.21 -3.89
C ARG A 427 -21.99 -23.70 -3.69
N SER A 428 -22.94 -23.22 -4.50
CA SER A 428 -24.32 -23.75 -4.53
C SER A 428 -24.51 -25.00 -5.40
N LYS A 429 -23.43 -25.60 -5.94
CA LYS A 429 -23.44 -26.75 -6.88
C LYS A 429 -24.17 -26.50 -8.20
N ASN A 430 -24.42 -25.24 -8.56
CA ASN A 430 -24.89 -24.86 -9.89
C ASN A 430 -23.68 -24.72 -10.83
N PHE A 431 -23.13 -25.87 -11.23
CA PHE A 431 -21.95 -25.93 -12.08
C PHE A 431 -22.23 -25.47 -13.52
N VAL A 432 -23.49 -25.47 -13.97
CA VAL A 432 -23.87 -25.01 -15.31
C VAL A 432 -23.70 -23.49 -15.44
N GLU A 433 -24.22 -22.71 -14.48
CA GLU A 433 -24.00 -21.24 -14.49
C GLU A 433 -22.55 -20.87 -14.19
N ALA A 434 -21.86 -21.63 -13.32
CA ALA A 434 -20.43 -21.45 -13.12
C ALA A 434 -19.64 -21.67 -14.43
N GLU A 435 -19.95 -22.72 -15.21
CA GLU A 435 -19.30 -22.98 -16.50
C GLU A 435 -19.52 -21.81 -17.47
N ARG A 436 -20.77 -21.33 -17.57
CA ARG A 436 -21.13 -20.20 -18.45
C ARG A 436 -20.34 -18.94 -18.11
N LEU A 437 -20.27 -18.57 -16.84
CA LEU A 437 -19.55 -17.38 -16.36
C LEU A 437 -18.03 -17.52 -16.55
N LEU A 438 -17.46 -18.69 -16.26
CA LEU A 438 -16.03 -18.95 -16.44
C LEU A 438 -15.61 -18.94 -17.91
N ARG A 439 -16.47 -19.38 -18.84
CA ARG A 439 -16.19 -19.25 -20.27
C ARG A 439 -16.21 -17.80 -20.76
N ILE A 440 -17.15 -16.97 -20.27
CA ILE A 440 -17.18 -15.53 -20.58
C ILE A 440 -15.93 -14.85 -20.01
N CYS A 441 -15.54 -15.17 -18.77
CA CYS A 441 -14.31 -14.71 -18.14
C CYS A 441 -13.07 -15.02 -19.02
N LEU A 442 -12.92 -16.25 -19.50
CA LEU A 442 -11.80 -16.63 -20.36
C LEU A 442 -11.83 -15.96 -21.74
N ASP A 443 -13.00 -15.81 -22.37
CA ASP A 443 -13.15 -15.14 -23.66
C ASP A 443 -12.81 -13.63 -23.61
N ILE A 444 -13.01 -12.97 -22.46
CA ILE A 444 -12.54 -11.59 -22.25
C ILE A 444 -11.02 -11.61 -22.05
N MET A 445 -10.51 -12.44 -21.12
CA MET A 445 -9.08 -12.45 -20.78
C MET A 445 -8.17 -12.78 -21.97
N THR A 446 -8.53 -13.76 -22.81
CA THR A 446 -7.73 -14.15 -23.99
C THR A 446 -7.68 -13.08 -25.09
N LYS A 447 -8.52 -12.04 -25.03
CA LYS A 447 -8.43 -10.86 -25.90
C LYS A 447 -7.56 -9.76 -25.30
N THR A 448 -7.46 -9.69 -23.97
CA THR A 448 -6.76 -8.62 -23.25
C THR A 448 -5.31 -8.95 -22.90
N VAL A 449 -4.99 -10.22 -22.64
CA VAL A 449 -3.66 -10.66 -22.21
C VAL A 449 -3.16 -11.86 -23.04
N GLY A 450 -1.85 -12.12 -23.02
CA GLY A 450 -1.23 -13.20 -23.80
C GLY A 450 -1.62 -14.60 -23.30
N PRO A 451 -1.48 -15.65 -24.14
CA PRO A 451 -1.90 -17.01 -23.79
C PRO A 451 -1.13 -17.61 -22.61
N ASP A 452 0.10 -17.16 -22.37
CA ASP A 452 0.96 -17.60 -21.26
C ASP A 452 0.83 -16.68 -20.01
N ASP A 453 -0.14 -15.76 -19.98
CA ASP A 453 -0.33 -14.86 -18.85
C ASP A 453 -0.86 -15.61 -17.60
N GLN A 454 -0.16 -15.41 -16.48
CA GLN A 454 -0.45 -16.10 -15.21
C GLN A 454 -1.89 -15.93 -14.73
N SER A 455 -2.53 -14.79 -15.05
CA SER A 455 -3.88 -14.46 -14.62
C SER A 455 -4.93 -15.40 -15.20
N ILE A 456 -4.75 -15.90 -16.44
CA ILE A 456 -5.68 -16.83 -17.10
C ILE A 456 -5.74 -18.18 -16.35
N SER A 457 -4.65 -18.59 -15.70
CA SER A 457 -4.56 -19.90 -15.05
C SER A 457 -5.59 -20.11 -13.92
N PHE A 458 -6.08 -19.04 -13.30
CA PHE A 458 -7.10 -19.10 -12.24
C PHE A 458 -8.49 -19.48 -12.78
N PRO A 459 -9.12 -18.74 -13.71
CA PRO A 459 -10.36 -19.17 -14.35
C PRO A 459 -10.25 -20.52 -15.06
N MET A 460 -9.10 -20.86 -15.67
CA MET A 460 -8.91 -22.19 -16.29
C MET A 460 -9.00 -23.33 -15.27
N LEU A 461 -8.35 -23.18 -14.10
CA LEU A 461 -8.42 -24.18 -13.03
C LEU A 461 -9.85 -24.29 -12.47
N HIS A 462 -10.52 -23.16 -12.24
CA HIS A 462 -11.91 -23.15 -11.79
C HIS A 462 -12.87 -23.77 -12.82
N LEU A 463 -12.63 -23.56 -14.12
CA LEU A 463 -13.40 -24.21 -15.20
C LEU A 463 -13.12 -25.72 -15.24
N GLY A 464 -11.88 -26.14 -15.06
CA GLY A 464 -11.51 -27.56 -14.92
C GLY A 464 -12.25 -28.25 -13.76
N ILE A 465 -12.26 -27.63 -12.58
CA ILE A 465 -13.03 -28.12 -11.41
C ILE A 465 -14.53 -28.19 -11.72
N THR A 466 -15.07 -27.17 -12.37
CA THR A 466 -16.49 -27.10 -12.75
C THR A 466 -16.87 -28.21 -13.75
N LEU A 467 -16.04 -28.42 -14.78
CA LEU A 467 -16.21 -29.48 -15.78
C LEU A 467 -16.06 -30.88 -15.16
N TYR A 468 -15.16 -31.07 -14.19
CA TYR A 468 -15.07 -32.30 -13.40
C TYR A 468 -16.36 -32.58 -12.63
N HIS A 469 -17.02 -31.57 -12.06
CA HIS A 469 -18.33 -31.76 -11.42
C HIS A 469 -19.48 -32.00 -12.43
N LEU A 470 -19.32 -31.56 -13.68
CA LEU A 470 -20.23 -31.85 -14.80
C LEU A 470 -19.90 -33.17 -15.54
N ASN A 471 -18.92 -33.96 -15.07
CA ASN A 471 -18.45 -35.21 -15.67
C ASN A 471 -17.88 -35.05 -17.11
N ARG A 472 -17.28 -33.88 -17.40
CA ARG A 472 -16.59 -33.56 -18.66
C ARG A 472 -15.07 -33.73 -18.51
N ASP A 473 -14.66 -34.88 -17.98
CA ASP A 473 -13.32 -35.09 -17.41
C ASP A 473 -12.17 -34.90 -18.41
N LYS A 474 -12.34 -35.27 -19.68
CA LYS A 474 -11.32 -35.07 -20.73
C LYS A 474 -11.08 -33.59 -21.05
N GLU A 475 -12.11 -32.77 -20.97
CA GLU A 475 -12.00 -31.32 -21.19
C GLU A 475 -11.42 -30.63 -19.94
N ALA A 476 -11.85 -31.08 -18.76
CA ALA A 476 -11.27 -30.67 -17.49
C ALA A 476 -9.76 -30.96 -17.44
N GLU A 477 -9.33 -32.18 -17.80
CA GLU A 477 -7.92 -32.57 -17.83
C GLU A 477 -7.10 -31.65 -18.74
N LYS A 478 -7.57 -31.41 -19.97
CA LYS A 478 -6.90 -30.53 -20.92
C LYS A 478 -6.69 -29.12 -20.34
N LEU A 479 -7.75 -28.51 -19.81
CA LEU A 479 -7.67 -27.15 -19.24
C LEU A 479 -6.77 -27.08 -18.00
N VAL A 480 -6.78 -28.11 -17.15
CA VAL A 480 -5.93 -28.15 -15.95
C VAL A 480 -4.46 -28.39 -16.32
N LEU A 481 -4.15 -29.16 -17.37
CA LEU A 481 -2.80 -29.31 -17.90
C LEU A 481 -2.26 -27.98 -18.48
N GLU A 482 -3.08 -27.23 -19.21
CA GLU A 482 -2.72 -25.91 -19.72
C GLU A 482 -2.51 -24.90 -18.56
N ALA A 483 -3.41 -24.87 -17.57
CA ALA A 483 -3.26 -24.04 -16.38
C ALA A 483 -2.02 -24.40 -15.54
N LEU A 484 -1.70 -25.69 -15.43
CA LEU A 484 -0.49 -26.19 -14.76
C LEU A 484 0.78 -25.70 -15.47
N TYR A 485 0.81 -25.76 -16.81
CA TYR A 485 1.94 -25.27 -17.61
C TYR A 485 2.21 -23.78 -17.38
N ILE A 486 1.16 -22.95 -17.46
CA ILE A 486 1.26 -21.51 -17.19
C ILE A 486 1.79 -21.25 -15.77
N ARG A 487 1.26 -21.96 -14.77
CA ARG A 487 1.69 -21.83 -13.36
C ARG A 487 3.13 -22.29 -13.12
N GLU A 488 3.60 -23.34 -13.81
CA GLU A 488 5.00 -23.79 -13.73
C GLU A 488 5.99 -22.76 -14.29
N ILE A 489 5.60 -22.02 -15.33
CA ILE A 489 6.41 -20.94 -15.93
C ILE A 489 6.41 -19.71 -15.01
N ALA A 490 5.23 -19.25 -14.59
CA ALA A 490 5.08 -18.01 -13.84
C ALA A 490 5.61 -18.09 -12.39
N PHE A 491 5.30 -19.17 -11.67
CA PHE A 491 5.59 -19.30 -10.24
C PHE A 491 6.71 -20.30 -9.93
N GLY A 492 7.19 -21.04 -10.94
CA GLY A 492 8.15 -22.12 -10.76
C GLY A 492 7.51 -23.44 -10.30
N LYS A 493 8.24 -24.54 -10.52
CA LYS A 493 7.72 -25.91 -10.42
C LYS A 493 7.35 -26.41 -9.02
N ASP A 494 7.83 -25.76 -7.97
CA ASP A 494 7.59 -26.18 -6.57
C ASP A 494 6.85 -25.10 -5.77
N SER A 495 5.89 -24.43 -6.42
CA SER A 495 5.07 -23.34 -5.86
C SER A 495 3.64 -23.79 -5.50
N LEU A 496 3.00 -23.08 -4.57
CA LEU A 496 1.62 -23.37 -4.16
C LEU A 496 0.61 -23.44 -5.33
N PRO A 497 0.58 -22.49 -6.29
CA PRO A 497 -0.35 -22.56 -7.42
C PRO A 497 -0.17 -23.82 -8.27
N VAL A 498 1.07 -24.30 -8.42
CA VAL A 498 1.36 -25.57 -9.10
C VAL A 498 0.83 -26.75 -8.28
N GLY A 499 0.98 -26.73 -6.96
CA GLY A 499 0.42 -27.74 -6.05
C GLY A 499 -1.10 -27.89 -6.16
N GLU A 500 -1.84 -26.78 -6.25
CA GLU A 500 -3.29 -26.78 -6.46
C GLU A 500 -3.70 -27.42 -7.79
N ALA A 501 -3.04 -27.02 -8.89
CA ALA A 501 -3.34 -27.53 -10.22
C ALA A 501 -3.05 -29.04 -10.32
N LEU A 502 -1.97 -29.50 -9.68
CA LEU A 502 -1.63 -30.93 -9.57
C LEU A 502 -2.67 -31.73 -8.77
N ASP A 503 -3.19 -31.21 -7.66
CA ASP A 503 -4.20 -31.91 -6.86
C ASP A 503 -5.56 -32.01 -7.58
N CYS A 504 -5.91 -30.97 -8.36
CA CYS A 504 -7.04 -30.99 -9.27
C CYS A 504 -6.83 -32.04 -10.39
N LEU A 505 -5.67 -32.02 -11.05
CA LEU A 505 -5.31 -32.95 -12.11
C LEU A 505 -5.38 -34.40 -11.64
N VAL A 506 -4.81 -34.71 -10.47
CA VAL A 506 -4.92 -36.04 -9.85
C VAL A 506 -6.38 -36.45 -9.69
N SER A 507 -7.23 -35.56 -9.21
CA SER A 507 -8.65 -35.85 -8.97
C SER A 507 -9.40 -36.18 -10.27
N ILE A 508 -9.09 -35.48 -11.37
CA ILE A 508 -9.64 -35.73 -12.71
C ILE A 508 -9.11 -37.04 -13.28
N GLN A 509 -7.79 -37.21 -13.32
CA GLN A 509 -7.11 -38.38 -13.88
C GLN A 509 -7.44 -39.68 -13.15
N THR A 510 -7.71 -39.61 -11.84
CA THR A 510 -8.25 -40.74 -11.05
C THR A 510 -9.56 -41.27 -11.63
N ARG A 511 -10.43 -40.39 -12.13
CA ARG A 511 -11.73 -40.77 -12.71
C ARG A 511 -11.60 -41.24 -14.16
N LEU A 512 -10.62 -40.71 -14.90
CA LEU A 512 -10.26 -41.18 -16.24
C LEU A 512 -9.58 -42.57 -16.24
N GLY A 513 -9.14 -43.05 -15.07
CA GLY A 513 -8.49 -44.37 -14.94
C GLY A 513 -7.01 -44.37 -15.28
N GLU A 514 -6.33 -43.22 -15.11
CA GLU A 514 -4.87 -43.14 -15.25
C GLU A 514 -4.14 -43.99 -14.21
N ASP A 515 -2.88 -44.31 -14.52
CA ASP A 515 -2.04 -45.19 -13.70
C ASP A 515 -1.84 -44.65 -12.26
N ASP A 516 -2.22 -45.46 -11.27
CA ASP A 516 -2.09 -45.14 -9.84
C ASP A 516 -0.64 -44.77 -9.43
N THR A 517 0.39 -45.26 -10.15
CA THR A 517 1.79 -44.93 -9.87
C THR A 517 2.13 -43.50 -10.31
N LYS A 518 1.69 -43.07 -11.51
CA LYS A 518 1.79 -41.66 -11.94
C LYS A 518 1.08 -40.74 -10.95
N LEU A 519 -0.16 -41.07 -10.58
CA LEU A 519 -0.99 -40.29 -9.65
C LEU A 519 -0.32 -40.15 -8.28
N LEU A 520 0.32 -41.22 -7.79
CA LEU A 520 1.10 -41.19 -6.55
C LEU A 520 2.31 -40.24 -6.64
N GLU A 521 3.03 -40.20 -7.76
CA GLU A 521 4.19 -39.29 -7.91
C GLU A 521 3.76 -37.82 -8.05
N LEU A 522 2.61 -37.54 -8.68
CA LEU A 522 1.99 -36.20 -8.65
C LEU A 522 1.61 -35.80 -7.21
N LEU A 523 0.96 -36.68 -6.44
CA LEU A 523 0.62 -36.42 -5.03
C LEU A 523 1.86 -36.25 -4.14
N LYS A 524 2.95 -37.00 -4.39
CA LYS A 524 4.23 -36.80 -3.71
C LYS A 524 4.83 -35.43 -4.02
N ARG A 525 4.63 -34.88 -5.23
CA ARG A 525 5.02 -33.50 -5.57
C ARG A 525 4.17 -32.47 -4.83
N VAL A 526 2.84 -32.62 -4.82
CA VAL A 526 1.93 -31.77 -4.02
C VAL A 526 2.33 -31.76 -2.54
N LEU A 527 2.63 -32.93 -1.96
CA LEU A 527 3.05 -33.06 -0.57
C LEU A 527 4.35 -32.28 -0.29
N ARG A 528 5.38 -32.39 -1.13
CA ARG A 528 6.63 -31.64 -0.96
C ARG A 528 6.44 -30.13 -1.03
N ILE A 529 5.57 -29.66 -1.94
CA ILE A 529 5.23 -28.24 -2.07
C ILE A 529 4.57 -27.74 -0.78
N GLN A 530 3.53 -28.44 -0.30
CA GLN A 530 2.81 -28.06 0.93
C GLN A 530 3.71 -28.13 2.18
N GLU A 531 4.60 -29.12 2.27
CA GLU A 531 5.54 -29.24 3.39
C GLU A 531 6.55 -28.10 3.47
N ARG A 532 6.98 -27.57 2.33
CA ARG A 532 7.89 -26.43 2.22
C ARG A 532 7.21 -25.13 2.65
N GLU A 533 5.97 -24.94 2.23
CA GLU A 533 5.27 -23.64 2.30
C GLU A 533 4.41 -23.50 3.56
N PHE A 534 3.71 -24.56 3.98
CA PHE A 534 2.87 -24.57 5.20
C PHE A 534 3.53 -25.29 6.39
N GLY A 535 4.66 -25.95 6.17
CA GLY A 535 5.33 -26.77 7.17
C GLY A 535 4.77 -28.20 7.28
N SER A 536 5.58 -29.12 7.81
CA SER A 536 5.31 -30.57 7.80
C SER A 536 4.14 -31.05 8.67
N GLU A 537 3.50 -30.15 9.41
CA GLU A 537 2.38 -30.41 10.31
C GLU A 537 1.07 -29.71 9.92
N SER A 538 0.98 -29.08 8.75
CA SER A 538 -0.22 -28.34 8.31
C SER A 538 -1.43 -29.26 8.04
N GLU A 539 -2.62 -28.66 7.89
CA GLU A 539 -3.85 -29.42 7.62
C GLU A 539 -3.89 -29.88 6.15
N GLU A 540 -3.43 -29.04 5.23
CA GLU A 540 -3.24 -29.32 3.82
C GLU A 540 -2.29 -30.52 3.63
N VAL A 541 -1.16 -30.51 4.33
CA VAL A 541 -0.21 -31.63 4.39
C VAL A 541 -0.90 -32.89 4.93
N MET A 542 -1.75 -32.80 5.95
CA MET A 542 -2.50 -33.95 6.47
C MET A 542 -3.49 -34.52 5.44
N LEU A 543 -4.19 -33.66 4.70
CA LEU A 543 -5.15 -34.05 3.66
C LEU A 543 -4.46 -34.74 2.48
N THR A 544 -3.35 -34.18 1.99
CA THR A 544 -2.55 -34.78 0.91
C THR A 544 -1.89 -36.07 1.37
N LEU A 545 -1.35 -36.13 2.60
CA LEU A 545 -0.80 -37.35 3.19
C LEU A 545 -1.84 -38.47 3.30
N LYS A 546 -3.11 -38.14 3.59
CA LYS A 546 -4.24 -39.09 3.53
C LYS A 546 -4.46 -39.64 2.12
N LYS A 547 -4.36 -38.81 1.07
CA LYS A 547 -4.43 -39.25 -0.33
C LYS A 547 -3.25 -40.18 -0.66
N VAL A 548 -2.02 -39.76 -0.40
CA VAL A 548 -0.78 -40.54 -0.63
C VAL A 548 -0.84 -41.92 0.03
N VAL A 549 -1.25 -42.01 1.30
CA VAL A 549 -1.40 -43.29 2.02
C VAL A 549 -2.46 -44.21 1.38
N SER A 550 -3.50 -43.65 0.76
CA SER A 550 -4.53 -44.41 0.03
C SER A 550 -3.98 -45.01 -1.26
N TYR A 551 -3.21 -44.24 -2.05
CA TYR A 551 -2.56 -44.74 -3.27
C TYR A 551 -1.50 -45.81 -2.99
N LEU A 552 -0.70 -45.62 -1.93
CA LEU A 552 0.25 -46.65 -1.48
C LEU A 552 -0.44 -47.95 -1.02
N ASP A 553 -1.70 -47.88 -0.56
CA ASP A 553 -2.49 -49.05 -0.22
C ASP A 553 -2.97 -49.80 -1.48
N LYS A 554 -3.56 -49.07 -2.44
CA LYS A 554 -3.97 -49.62 -3.74
C LYS A 554 -2.82 -50.34 -4.46
N LEU A 555 -1.64 -49.72 -4.47
CA LEU A 555 -0.42 -50.25 -5.10
C LEU A 555 0.31 -51.31 -4.27
N GLY A 556 -0.16 -51.64 -3.05
CA GLY A 556 0.49 -52.63 -2.18
C GLY A 556 1.88 -52.24 -1.64
N ARG A 557 2.29 -50.97 -1.77
CA ARG A 557 3.63 -50.44 -1.37
C ARG A 557 3.75 -50.27 0.15
N LYS A 558 3.73 -51.40 0.88
CA LYS A 558 3.67 -51.45 2.35
C LYS A 558 4.83 -50.75 3.06
N GLU A 559 6.05 -50.90 2.55
CA GLU A 559 7.29 -50.27 3.08
C GLU A 559 7.14 -48.74 3.15
N GLU A 560 6.82 -48.08 2.04
CA GLU A 560 6.59 -46.63 1.97
C GLU A 560 5.35 -46.18 2.76
N LYS A 561 4.31 -47.02 2.81
CA LYS A 561 3.05 -46.70 3.50
C LYS A 561 3.22 -46.58 5.01
N PHE A 562 4.03 -47.44 5.64
CA PHE A 562 4.13 -47.53 7.10
C PHE A 562 4.56 -46.21 7.79
N PRO A 563 5.68 -45.56 7.42
CA PRO A 563 6.10 -44.30 8.06
C PRO A 563 5.08 -43.17 7.82
N LEU A 564 4.53 -43.06 6.61
CA LEU A 564 3.53 -42.04 6.26
C LEU A 564 2.20 -42.24 7.02
N LYS A 565 1.75 -43.49 7.20
CA LYS A 565 0.57 -43.80 8.01
C LYS A 565 0.81 -43.48 9.49
N LYS A 566 2.01 -43.74 10.04
CA LYS A 566 2.37 -43.34 11.41
C LYS A 566 2.32 -41.82 11.59
N ARG A 567 2.91 -41.07 10.66
CA ARG A 567 2.87 -39.59 10.67
C ARG A 567 1.44 -39.06 10.59
N LEU A 568 0.61 -39.59 9.69
CA LEU A 568 -0.80 -39.21 9.55
C LEU A 568 -1.59 -39.42 10.85
N SER A 569 -1.34 -40.51 11.57
CA SER A 569 -1.95 -40.77 12.88
C SER A 569 -1.53 -39.74 13.94
N ASN A 570 -0.24 -39.38 13.99
CA ASN A 570 0.26 -38.38 14.92
C ASN A 570 -0.36 -37.00 14.66
N LEU A 571 -0.44 -36.57 13.39
CA LEU A 571 -1.07 -35.30 13.01
C LEU A 571 -2.55 -35.26 13.43
N ARG A 572 -3.32 -36.33 13.15
CA ARG A 572 -4.73 -36.41 13.59
C ARG A 572 -4.91 -36.26 15.10
N MET A 573 -4.02 -36.86 15.90
CA MET A 573 -4.08 -36.71 17.36
C MET A 573 -3.81 -35.27 17.79
N LYS A 574 -2.81 -34.61 17.19
CA LYS A 574 -2.46 -33.20 17.46
C LYS A 574 -3.59 -32.24 17.12
N TYR A 575 -4.24 -32.43 15.97
CA TYR A 575 -5.39 -31.62 15.57
C TYR A 575 -6.63 -31.87 16.44
N LYS A 576 -6.91 -33.14 16.80
CA LYS A 576 -8.04 -33.44 17.71
C LYS A 576 -7.89 -32.75 19.08
N GLN A 577 -6.67 -32.60 19.57
CA GLN A 577 -6.39 -31.86 20.80
C GLN A 577 -6.55 -30.34 20.65
N LYS A 578 -6.21 -29.77 19.49
CA LYS A 578 -6.43 -28.33 19.19
C LYS A 578 -7.90 -27.92 19.12
N VAL A 579 -8.81 -28.83 18.75
CA VAL A 579 -10.27 -28.56 18.63
C VAL A 579 -10.99 -28.67 19.99
N GLN A 580 -10.27 -29.00 21.08
CA GLN A 580 -10.82 -29.12 22.44
C GLN A 580 -10.46 -27.95 23.37
N TYR A 581 -9.82 -26.91 22.84
CA TYR A 581 -9.47 -25.65 23.51
C TYR A 581 -9.90 -24.47 22.64
#